data_AF-A0A128FHN2-F1
#
_entry.id   AF-A0A128FHN2-F1
#
_cell.length_a   1.000
_cell.length_b   1.000
_cell.length_c   1.000
_cell.angle_alpha   90.00
_cell.angle_beta   90.00
_cell.angle_gamma   90.00
#
_symmetry.space_group_name_H-M   'P 1'
#
loop_
_entity.id
_entity.type
_entity.pdbx_description
1 polymer ?
#
loop_
_entity_poly.entity_id
_entity_poly.type
_entity_poly.pdbx_seq_one_letter_code
_entity_poly.pdbx_strand_id
1 'polypeptide(L)'
;MTDMTIMNSITGVLNTTANRDSQIAFQQSFVKTLSPILSDANIDANQIESLIRQLPIVVGRTEQERLDLYADSLHTLLKKQEAFTGTSASESAAHWMRSLQRQALNGQIAPKDVEMGVSATLAHQFQFWFSAQLKDNVDSSLPTDFVADFRLGSQSNQALQIEALDTSALKAATAEISAFVNALAVQMSASEVRESAIPFLRNAFGNLGSVNLNEIKNSDYFLTEESFRAAVTAQLVASFTSIGITISTDDAQALANKIIWMPGMSKQELTDTLNSLATQVKGQFENAYGAGGVAQLQTILDAEIARITSDPAAITLSSLFSNIAIALINTQIDAFYSGLLDVQVTQTTPEQLERIKQNTAQDIRLLFDKIVAGQDIGTDFIARHQKMMENLEKLNDRLGKITPEEVSSKEVNAEHALTAINLLSVIESSIGDRFDERVLFALNERRVDRLEKRNILKGDLENLTMKLRIFGAIQSKIHSKQSVKEKYEPGNTGFQASDFGYDSEASFKASPEYAYITSNKFENHKDFLTKQGISVSADSFEGDQLASFSTSVSDQSKVKNDTVQLKTTELSDMSSQYNVTVEAMNKFVQKYHSILQEILRAL
;
A
#
# COMPACT_ATOMS: atom_id res chain seq x y z
N MET A 1 53.26 -87.09 11.61
CA MET A 1 53.62 -88.01 10.52
C MET A 1 52.66 -87.70 9.38
N THR A 2 53.07 -86.79 8.49
CA THR A 2 53.52 -87.04 7.09
C THR A 2 52.30 -87.33 6.19
N ASP A 3 52.01 -86.57 5.13
CA ASP A 3 52.94 -86.19 4.06
C ASP A 3 52.72 -84.79 3.44
N MET A 4 53.85 -84.24 3.02
CA MET A 4 54.04 -83.03 2.21
C MET A 4 54.44 -83.49 0.82
N THR A 5 53.79 -83.04 -0.26
CA THR A 5 54.38 -83.14 -1.61
C THR A 5 53.85 -82.07 -2.58
N ILE A 6 54.69 -81.04 -2.73
CA ILE A 6 55.01 -80.28 -3.96
C ILE A 6 53.98 -79.25 -4.47
N MET A 7 54.20 -78.00 -4.02
CA MET A 7 54.11 -76.82 -4.88
C MET A 7 54.95 -77.05 -6.13
N ASN A 8 54.32 -77.08 -7.30
CA ASN A 8 54.96 -76.71 -8.56
C ASN A 8 54.25 -75.47 -9.10
N SER A 9 54.92 -74.35 -8.90
CA SER A 9 54.80 -73.14 -9.69
C SER A 9 54.90 -73.48 -11.18
N ILE A 10 53.81 -73.29 -11.91
CA ILE A 10 53.87 -72.99 -13.34
C ILE A 10 53.49 -71.52 -13.46
N THR A 11 54.50 -70.68 -13.34
CA THR A 11 54.61 -69.38 -14.00
C THR A 11 54.43 -69.61 -15.51
N GLY A 12 53.18 -69.72 -15.94
CA GLY A 12 52.77 -69.65 -17.33
C GLY A 12 52.65 -68.19 -17.74
N VAL A 13 53.75 -67.71 -18.31
CA VAL A 13 53.93 -66.47 -19.06
C VAL A 13 52.62 -65.78 -19.50
N LEU A 14 52.45 -64.56 -19.00
CA LEU A 14 51.71 -63.44 -19.60
C LEU A 14 51.70 -63.50 -21.13
N ASN A 15 50.59 -63.94 -21.72
CA ASN A 15 50.25 -63.64 -23.11
C ASN A 15 49.36 -62.38 -23.12
N THR A 16 50.03 -61.23 -23.03
CA THR A 16 49.44 -59.88 -22.88
C THR A 16 48.92 -59.27 -24.18
N THR A 17 48.96 -60.00 -25.30
CA THR A 17 48.49 -59.53 -26.61
C THR A 17 47.10 -60.08 -26.93
N ALA A 18 46.87 -61.40 -26.91
CA ALA A 18 45.58 -61.99 -27.31
C ALA A 18 44.38 -61.57 -26.42
N ASN A 19 44.60 -61.39 -25.11
CA ASN A 19 43.55 -60.92 -24.20
C ASN A 19 43.28 -59.41 -24.37
N ARG A 20 44.32 -58.64 -24.73
CA ARG A 20 44.23 -57.21 -25.04
C ARG A 20 43.59 -56.98 -26.41
N ASP A 21 43.91 -57.79 -27.40
CA ASP A 21 43.33 -57.75 -28.75
C ASP A 21 41.86 -58.16 -28.74
N SER A 22 41.48 -59.15 -27.92
CA SER A 22 40.07 -59.54 -27.71
C SER A 22 39.28 -58.43 -27.01
N GLN A 23 39.89 -57.74 -26.03
CA GLN A 23 39.27 -56.60 -25.36
C GLN A 23 39.15 -55.37 -26.28
N ILE A 24 40.16 -55.10 -27.12
CA ILE A 24 40.13 -54.02 -28.12
C ILE A 24 39.07 -54.32 -29.21
N ALA A 25 38.98 -55.56 -29.69
CA ALA A 25 37.97 -55.98 -30.65
C ALA A 25 36.55 -55.83 -30.07
N PHE A 26 36.33 -56.23 -28.81
CA PHE A 26 35.05 -56.05 -28.13
C PHE A 26 34.68 -54.57 -27.92
N GLN A 27 35.65 -53.72 -27.59
CA GLN A 27 35.44 -52.27 -27.51
C GLN A 27 35.10 -51.64 -28.87
N GLN A 28 35.65 -52.17 -29.98
CA GLN A 28 35.26 -51.76 -31.33
C GLN A 28 33.84 -52.20 -31.67
N SER A 29 33.39 -53.37 -31.20
CA SER A 29 32.00 -53.83 -31.35
C SER A 29 31.00 -52.89 -30.65
N PHE A 30 31.34 -52.35 -29.48
CA PHE A 30 30.52 -51.34 -28.81
C PHE A 30 30.38 -50.06 -29.63
N VAL A 31 31.49 -49.51 -30.12
CA VAL A 31 31.48 -48.30 -30.96
C VAL A 31 30.65 -48.55 -32.22
N LYS A 32 30.85 -49.69 -32.89
CA LYS A 32 30.09 -50.03 -34.10
C LYS A 32 28.59 -50.16 -33.86
N THR A 33 28.19 -50.69 -32.70
CA THR A 33 26.78 -50.94 -32.37
C THR A 33 26.06 -49.68 -31.90
N LEU A 34 26.71 -48.85 -31.08
CA LEU A 34 26.07 -47.67 -30.48
C LEU A 34 26.14 -46.41 -31.35
N SER A 35 27.15 -46.28 -32.24
CA SER A 35 27.31 -45.10 -33.10
C SER A 35 26.10 -44.79 -34.01
N PRO A 36 25.42 -45.78 -34.64
CA PRO A 36 24.20 -45.51 -35.40
C PRO A 36 23.08 -44.92 -34.54
N ILE A 37 22.85 -45.46 -33.34
CA ILE A 37 21.80 -44.99 -32.40
C ILE A 37 22.07 -43.55 -31.97
N LEU A 38 23.34 -43.21 -31.71
CA LEU A 38 23.75 -41.85 -31.37
C LEU A 38 23.57 -40.90 -32.56
N SER A 39 23.92 -41.34 -33.77
CA SER A 39 23.78 -40.55 -34.99
C SER A 39 22.31 -40.24 -35.29
N ASP A 40 21.41 -41.22 -35.09
CA ASP A 40 19.96 -41.02 -35.25
C ASP A 40 19.41 -39.96 -34.26
N ALA A 41 20.03 -39.82 -33.09
CA ALA A 41 19.73 -38.78 -32.11
C ALA A 41 20.53 -37.47 -32.34
N ASN A 42 21.20 -37.31 -33.48
CA ASN A 42 22.07 -36.18 -33.82
C ASN A 42 23.25 -35.96 -32.86
N ILE A 43 23.76 -37.01 -32.23
CA ILE A 43 24.94 -36.98 -31.36
C ILE A 43 26.16 -37.44 -32.15
N ASP A 44 27.21 -36.62 -32.18
CA ASP A 44 28.51 -37.03 -32.74
C ASP A 44 29.14 -38.10 -31.84
N ALA A 45 29.13 -39.35 -32.30
CA ALA A 45 29.67 -40.49 -31.57
C ALA A 45 31.15 -40.31 -31.18
N ASN A 46 31.92 -39.50 -31.92
CA ASN A 46 33.32 -39.22 -31.59
C ASN A 46 33.47 -38.45 -30.27
N GLN A 47 32.48 -37.63 -29.89
CA GLN A 47 32.52 -36.84 -28.66
C GLN A 47 32.42 -37.70 -27.40
N ILE A 48 31.78 -38.87 -27.50
CA ILE A 48 31.56 -39.79 -26.38
C ILE A 48 32.19 -41.17 -26.59
N GLU A 49 33.00 -41.34 -27.64
CA GLU A 49 33.67 -42.60 -27.97
C GLU A 49 34.52 -43.14 -26.82
N SER A 50 35.24 -42.24 -26.13
CA SER A 50 36.03 -42.60 -24.95
C SER A 50 35.17 -43.22 -23.85
N LEU A 51 33.94 -42.74 -23.66
CA LEU A 51 32.99 -43.29 -22.69
C LEU A 51 32.45 -44.65 -23.15
N ILE A 52 32.13 -44.79 -24.44
CA ILE A 52 31.67 -46.05 -25.04
C ILE A 52 32.72 -47.15 -24.83
N ARG A 53 34.00 -46.85 -25.09
CA ARG A 53 35.10 -47.82 -24.94
C ARG A 53 35.34 -48.24 -23.49
N GLN A 54 34.88 -47.45 -22.53
CA GLN A 54 35.05 -47.69 -21.10
C GLN A 54 33.82 -48.34 -20.45
N LEU A 55 32.81 -48.73 -21.23
CA LEU A 55 31.63 -49.40 -20.67
C LEU A 55 31.99 -50.74 -20.00
N PRO A 56 31.43 -51.04 -18.83
CA PRO A 56 31.74 -52.25 -18.08
C PRO A 56 31.18 -53.52 -18.74
N ILE A 57 31.78 -54.66 -18.40
CA ILE A 57 31.36 -55.97 -18.89
C ILE A 57 30.11 -56.43 -18.11
N VAL A 58 29.03 -56.77 -18.83
CA VAL A 58 27.81 -57.31 -18.18
C VAL A 58 28.01 -58.77 -17.79
N VAL A 59 27.82 -59.08 -16.51
CA VAL A 59 28.01 -60.42 -15.93
C VAL A 59 26.98 -61.40 -16.47
N GLY A 60 27.42 -62.63 -16.77
CA GLY A 60 26.52 -63.74 -17.14
C GLY A 60 25.88 -63.65 -18.53
N ARG A 61 26.32 -62.72 -19.38
CA ARG A 61 25.83 -62.53 -20.75
C ARG A 61 26.92 -62.82 -21.79
N THR A 62 26.51 -63.31 -22.96
CA THR A 62 27.35 -63.44 -24.16
C THR A 62 27.70 -62.07 -24.74
N GLU A 63 28.65 -62.02 -25.69
CA GLU A 63 29.04 -60.77 -26.36
C GLU A 63 27.86 -60.06 -27.02
N GLN A 64 27.05 -60.82 -27.79
CA GLN A 64 25.89 -60.28 -28.49
C GLN A 64 24.81 -59.79 -27.51
N GLU A 65 24.48 -60.57 -26.48
CA GLU A 65 23.49 -60.15 -25.47
C GLU A 65 23.92 -58.89 -24.71
N ARG A 66 25.24 -58.65 -24.54
CA ARG A 66 25.74 -57.39 -23.97
C ARG A 66 25.48 -56.22 -24.91
N LEU A 67 25.86 -56.38 -26.17
CA LEU A 67 25.70 -55.34 -27.19
C LEU A 67 24.23 -54.95 -27.33
N ASP A 68 23.34 -55.95 -27.41
CA ASP A 68 21.89 -55.74 -27.50
C ASP A 68 21.36 -55.02 -26.26
N LEU A 69 21.75 -55.43 -25.05
CA LEU A 69 21.31 -54.77 -23.81
C LEU A 69 21.72 -53.29 -23.76
N TYR A 70 22.96 -52.96 -24.12
CA TYR A 70 23.43 -51.58 -24.15
C TYR A 70 22.76 -50.76 -25.27
N ALA A 71 22.53 -51.36 -26.43
CA ALA A 71 21.83 -50.74 -27.55
C ALA A 71 20.38 -50.40 -27.19
N ASP A 72 19.63 -51.37 -26.66
CA ASP A 72 18.23 -51.20 -26.25
C ASP A 72 18.10 -50.18 -25.11
N SER A 73 19.03 -50.22 -24.14
CA SER A 73 19.07 -49.26 -23.03
C SER A 73 19.36 -47.84 -23.51
N LEU A 74 20.33 -47.65 -24.41
CA LEU A 74 20.67 -46.36 -24.99
C LEU A 74 19.53 -45.81 -25.86
N HIS A 75 18.91 -46.66 -26.67
CA HIS A 75 17.75 -46.28 -27.49
C HIS A 75 16.58 -45.84 -26.61
N THR A 76 16.29 -46.60 -25.56
CA THR A 76 15.23 -46.27 -24.59
C THR A 76 15.52 -44.96 -23.88
N LEU A 77 16.76 -44.75 -23.44
CA LEU A 77 17.21 -43.51 -22.82
C LEU A 77 16.97 -42.31 -23.73
N LEU A 78 17.46 -42.35 -24.97
CA LEU A 78 17.38 -41.24 -25.91
C LEU A 78 15.92 -40.93 -26.27
N LYS A 79 15.10 -41.95 -26.55
CA LYS A 79 13.68 -41.76 -26.85
C LYS A 79 12.90 -41.13 -25.70
N LYS A 80 13.15 -41.58 -24.46
CA LYS A 80 12.46 -41.01 -23.28
C LYS A 80 13.00 -39.62 -22.93
N GLN A 81 14.29 -39.36 -23.15
CA GLN A 81 14.91 -38.06 -22.90
C GLN A 81 14.31 -36.93 -23.76
N GLU A 82 13.80 -37.23 -24.95
CA GLU A 82 13.05 -36.26 -25.78
C GLU A 82 11.85 -35.62 -25.06
N ALA A 83 11.34 -36.23 -23.97
CA ALA A 83 10.29 -35.64 -23.15
C ALA A 83 10.74 -34.40 -22.36
N PHE A 84 12.05 -34.20 -22.18
CA PHE A 84 12.64 -33.10 -21.40
C PHE A 84 13.20 -32.03 -22.33
N THR A 85 12.35 -31.12 -22.79
CA THR A 85 12.72 -30.07 -23.76
C THR A 85 13.87 -29.19 -23.24
N GLY A 86 14.80 -28.83 -24.12
CA GLY A 86 15.96 -28.00 -23.78
C GLY A 86 17.09 -28.73 -23.05
N THR A 87 16.98 -30.05 -22.87
CA THR A 87 18.08 -30.88 -22.34
C THR A 87 18.89 -31.51 -23.47
N SER A 88 20.19 -31.70 -23.26
CA SER A 88 21.10 -32.25 -24.27
C SER A 88 21.08 -33.78 -24.27
N ALA A 89 20.75 -34.38 -25.42
CA ALA A 89 20.79 -35.82 -25.61
C ALA A 89 22.24 -36.38 -25.48
N SER A 90 23.25 -35.60 -25.87
CA SER A 90 24.66 -36.00 -25.75
C SER A 90 25.13 -36.03 -24.29
N GLU A 91 24.75 -35.03 -23.50
CA GLU A 91 25.04 -34.99 -22.05
C GLU A 91 24.32 -36.11 -21.31
N SER A 92 23.09 -36.41 -21.75
CA SER A 92 22.26 -37.49 -21.23
C SER A 92 22.90 -38.87 -21.41
N ALA A 93 23.33 -39.17 -22.63
CA ALA A 93 24.06 -40.40 -22.94
C ALA A 93 25.40 -40.46 -22.17
N ALA A 94 26.15 -39.36 -22.13
CA ALA A 94 27.40 -39.29 -21.39
C ALA A 94 27.22 -39.51 -19.87
N HIS A 95 26.17 -38.94 -19.28
CA HIS A 95 25.86 -39.11 -17.86
C HIS A 95 25.52 -40.56 -17.52
N TRP A 96 24.69 -41.21 -18.34
CA TRP A 96 24.37 -42.63 -18.19
C TRP A 96 25.62 -43.50 -18.24
N MET A 97 26.45 -43.34 -19.28
CA MET A 97 27.68 -44.13 -19.44
C MET A 97 28.65 -43.94 -18.26
N ARG A 98 28.84 -42.70 -17.78
CA ARG A 98 29.65 -42.41 -16.58
C ARG A 98 29.04 -42.99 -15.31
N SER A 99 27.73 -43.06 -15.20
CA SER A 99 27.05 -43.69 -14.06
C SER A 99 27.34 -45.18 -14.01
N LEU A 100 27.21 -45.88 -15.14
CA LEU A 100 27.51 -47.32 -15.22
C LEU A 100 28.98 -47.62 -14.91
N GLN A 101 29.91 -46.80 -15.41
CA GLN A 101 31.33 -46.90 -15.08
C GLN A 101 31.61 -46.77 -13.58
N ARG A 102 30.91 -45.86 -12.89
CA ARG A 102 31.05 -45.66 -11.44
C ARG A 102 30.44 -46.79 -10.61
N GLN A 103 29.38 -47.41 -11.11
CA GLN A 103 28.71 -48.53 -10.44
C GLN A 103 29.40 -49.86 -10.66
N ALA A 104 30.25 -49.97 -11.68
CA ALA A 104 30.95 -51.19 -12.00
C ALA A 104 31.93 -51.61 -10.89
N LEU A 105 31.84 -52.86 -10.45
CA LEU A 105 32.79 -53.47 -9.53
C LEU A 105 33.79 -54.31 -10.32
N ASN A 106 35.08 -53.96 -10.23
CA ASN A 106 36.15 -54.60 -11.02
C ASN A 106 35.89 -54.60 -12.54
N GLY A 107 35.27 -53.53 -13.06
CA GLY A 107 34.93 -53.41 -14.48
C GLY A 107 33.75 -54.28 -14.94
N GLN A 108 32.98 -54.85 -14.01
CA GLN A 108 31.81 -55.66 -14.27
C GLN A 108 30.54 -55.03 -13.70
N ILE A 109 29.40 -55.26 -14.35
CA ILE A 109 28.09 -54.73 -13.94
C ILE A 109 27.00 -55.80 -14.10
N ALA A 110 25.96 -55.77 -13.26
CA ALA A 110 24.82 -56.67 -13.44
C ALA A 110 23.90 -56.15 -14.56
N PRO A 111 23.21 -57.04 -15.32
CA PRO A 111 22.28 -56.61 -16.37
C PRO A 111 21.23 -55.61 -15.89
N LYS A 112 20.67 -55.86 -14.69
CA LYS A 112 19.65 -55.00 -14.09
C LYS A 112 20.17 -53.60 -13.74
N ASP A 113 21.45 -53.46 -13.42
CA ASP A 113 22.03 -52.15 -13.12
C ASP A 113 22.19 -51.30 -14.39
N VAL A 114 22.37 -51.93 -15.56
CA VAL A 114 22.36 -51.23 -16.86
C VAL A 114 20.98 -50.65 -17.16
N GLU A 115 19.92 -51.46 -16.95
CA GLU A 115 18.52 -51.08 -17.13
C GLU A 115 18.10 -49.99 -16.12
N MET A 116 18.36 -50.19 -14.82
CA MET A 116 18.09 -49.19 -13.79
C MET A 116 18.91 -47.91 -13.99
N GLY A 117 20.11 -48.01 -14.59
CA GLY A 117 20.93 -46.86 -14.94
C GLY A 117 20.21 -45.89 -15.90
N VAL A 118 19.38 -46.41 -16.81
CA VAL A 118 18.57 -45.59 -17.72
C VAL A 118 17.54 -44.79 -16.92
N SER A 119 16.75 -45.46 -16.09
CA SER A 119 15.68 -44.80 -15.33
C SER A 119 16.23 -43.84 -14.27
N ALA A 120 17.36 -44.16 -13.63
CA ALA A 120 18.07 -43.26 -12.72
C ALA A 120 18.61 -42.01 -13.44
N THR A 121 19.12 -42.17 -14.68
CA THR A 121 19.59 -41.03 -15.48
C THR A 121 18.45 -40.12 -15.90
N LEU A 122 17.33 -40.69 -16.34
CA LEU A 122 16.13 -39.93 -16.70
C LEU A 122 15.51 -39.22 -15.49
N ALA A 123 15.53 -39.84 -14.30
CA ALA A 123 15.08 -39.17 -13.07
C ALA A 123 15.93 -37.94 -12.74
N HIS A 124 17.25 -38.05 -12.82
CA HIS A 124 18.14 -36.90 -12.62
C HIS A 124 17.88 -35.78 -13.66
N GLN A 125 17.63 -36.15 -14.92
CA GLN A 125 17.28 -35.18 -15.96
C GLN A 125 15.94 -34.51 -15.71
N PHE A 126 14.93 -35.27 -15.31
CA PHE A 126 13.63 -34.72 -14.93
C PHE A 126 13.79 -33.69 -13.80
N GLN A 127 14.59 -33.99 -12.79
CA GLN A 127 14.81 -33.08 -11.66
C GLN A 127 15.48 -31.77 -12.09
N PHE A 128 16.54 -31.88 -12.88
CA PHE A 128 17.23 -30.72 -13.43
C PHE A 128 16.32 -29.89 -14.33
N TRP A 129 15.62 -30.57 -15.26
CA TRP A 129 14.69 -29.94 -16.19
C TRP A 129 13.57 -29.21 -15.48
N PHE A 130 12.85 -29.86 -14.56
CA PHE A 130 11.72 -29.24 -13.87
C PHE A 130 12.17 -28.08 -12.97
N SER A 131 13.32 -28.23 -12.29
CA SER A 131 13.91 -27.13 -11.51
C SER A 131 14.26 -25.92 -12.39
N ALA A 132 14.86 -26.16 -13.57
CA ALA A 132 15.17 -25.11 -14.54
C ALA A 132 13.90 -24.45 -15.09
N GLN A 133 12.86 -25.23 -15.41
CA GLN A 133 11.58 -24.70 -15.86
C GLN A 133 11.00 -23.68 -14.85
N LEU A 134 11.05 -23.97 -13.55
CA LEU A 134 10.57 -23.05 -12.51
C LEU A 134 11.48 -21.82 -12.35
N LYS A 135 12.80 -22.01 -12.27
CA LYS A 135 13.74 -20.92 -11.98
C LYS A 135 13.96 -19.98 -13.16
N ASP A 136 14.01 -20.53 -14.37
CA ASP A 136 14.34 -19.77 -15.56
C ASP A 136 13.10 -19.09 -16.17
N ASN A 137 11.92 -19.73 -16.07
CA ASN A 137 10.70 -19.20 -16.69
C ASN A 137 9.76 -18.47 -15.70
N VAL A 138 9.78 -18.80 -14.41
CA VAL A 138 8.87 -18.19 -13.42
C VAL A 138 9.61 -17.18 -12.56
N ASP A 139 10.50 -17.64 -11.68
CA ASP A 139 11.37 -16.76 -10.90
C ASP A 139 12.56 -17.55 -10.31
N SER A 140 13.76 -16.99 -10.39
CA SER A 140 15.00 -17.67 -9.99
C SER A 140 15.11 -17.96 -8.49
N SER A 141 14.27 -17.32 -7.68
CA SER A 141 14.25 -17.48 -6.23
C SER A 141 13.32 -18.58 -5.72
N LEU A 142 12.62 -19.28 -6.61
CA LEU A 142 11.69 -20.32 -6.20
C LEU A 142 12.41 -21.57 -5.64
N PRO A 143 11.91 -22.13 -4.52
CA PRO A 143 12.43 -23.39 -4.00
C PRO A 143 12.03 -24.54 -4.93
N THR A 144 12.96 -25.46 -5.16
CA THR A 144 12.78 -26.61 -6.07
C THR A 144 13.08 -27.95 -5.40
N ASP A 145 13.23 -27.98 -4.08
CA ASP A 145 13.63 -29.20 -3.35
C ASP A 145 12.59 -30.32 -3.50
N PHE A 146 11.30 -29.96 -3.56
CA PHE A 146 10.20 -30.92 -3.77
C PHE A 146 10.29 -31.69 -5.10
N VAL A 147 11.04 -31.18 -6.09
CA VAL A 147 11.16 -31.78 -7.42
C VAL A 147 11.80 -33.17 -7.35
N ALA A 148 12.70 -33.40 -6.38
CA ALA A 148 13.33 -34.69 -6.18
C ALA A 148 12.33 -35.80 -5.77
N ASP A 149 11.28 -35.42 -5.05
CA ASP A 149 10.23 -36.31 -4.55
C ASP A 149 8.91 -36.20 -5.33
N PHE A 150 8.92 -35.43 -6.42
CA PHE A 150 7.75 -35.24 -7.28
C PHE A 150 7.37 -36.54 -7.97
N ARG A 151 6.08 -36.89 -7.87
CA ARG A 151 5.52 -38.14 -8.35
C ARG A 151 4.99 -38.01 -9.77
N LEU A 152 5.55 -38.82 -10.67
CA LEU A 152 5.05 -39.08 -12.02
C LEU A 152 4.18 -40.35 -12.09
N GLY A 153 4.20 -41.17 -11.03
CA GLY A 153 3.42 -42.41 -10.95
C GLY A 153 3.38 -42.98 -9.53
N SER A 154 2.91 -44.22 -9.39
CA SER A 154 2.66 -44.87 -8.09
C SER A 154 3.85 -45.66 -7.52
N GLN A 155 4.98 -45.71 -8.23
CA GLN A 155 6.16 -46.47 -7.78
C GLN A 155 6.90 -45.75 -6.64
N SER A 156 7.70 -46.49 -5.87
CA SER A 156 8.31 -46.01 -4.63
C SER A 156 9.38 -44.92 -4.79
N ASN A 157 9.96 -44.75 -5.98
CA ASN A 157 10.90 -43.68 -6.29
C ASN A 157 10.77 -43.23 -7.74
N GLN A 158 11.28 -42.04 -8.04
CA GLN A 158 11.10 -41.38 -9.33
C GLN A 158 11.69 -42.16 -10.52
N ALA A 159 12.82 -42.86 -10.32
CA ALA A 159 13.40 -43.70 -11.38
C ALA A 159 12.44 -44.83 -11.75
N LEU A 160 11.93 -45.58 -10.77
CA LEU A 160 10.94 -46.64 -11.03
C LEU A 160 9.65 -46.11 -11.65
N GLN A 161 9.23 -44.90 -11.29
CA GLN A 161 8.06 -44.24 -11.90
C GLN A 161 8.31 -43.95 -13.37
N ILE A 162 9.47 -43.40 -13.74
CA ILE A 162 9.83 -43.12 -15.14
C ILE A 162 10.04 -44.41 -15.94
N GLU A 163 10.56 -45.45 -15.31
CA GLU A 163 10.69 -46.77 -15.91
C GLU A 163 9.34 -47.32 -16.36
N ALA A 164 8.33 -47.24 -15.47
CA ALA A 164 6.98 -47.73 -15.70
C ALA A 164 6.17 -46.94 -16.75
N LEU A 165 6.55 -45.69 -17.03
CA LEU A 165 5.93 -44.88 -18.07
C LEU A 165 6.52 -45.22 -19.44
N ASP A 166 5.69 -45.41 -20.46
CA ASP A 166 6.19 -45.45 -21.84
C ASP A 166 6.58 -44.04 -22.34
N THR A 167 7.21 -43.96 -23.52
CA THR A 167 7.67 -42.69 -24.09
C THR A 167 6.54 -41.68 -24.29
N SER A 168 5.35 -42.15 -24.68
CA SER A 168 4.20 -41.26 -24.95
C SER A 168 3.62 -40.73 -23.65
N ALA A 169 3.49 -41.57 -22.63
CA ALA A 169 3.00 -41.21 -21.30
C ALA A 169 3.96 -40.23 -20.60
N LEU A 170 5.28 -40.45 -20.72
CA LEU A 170 6.27 -39.52 -20.17
C LEU A 170 6.20 -38.14 -20.88
N LYS A 171 6.10 -38.12 -22.21
CA LYS A 171 5.92 -36.88 -22.98
C LYS A 171 4.63 -36.14 -22.60
N ALA A 172 3.53 -36.85 -22.37
CA ALA A 172 2.29 -36.25 -21.92
C ALA A 172 2.44 -35.64 -20.51
N ALA A 173 3.05 -36.37 -19.57
CA ALA A 173 3.27 -35.89 -18.21
C ALA A 173 4.15 -34.64 -18.16
N THR A 174 5.25 -34.61 -18.92
CA THR A 174 6.12 -33.41 -18.98
C THR A 174 5.45 -32.25 -19.68
N ALA A 175 4.64 -32.49 -20.72
CA ALA A 175 3.85 -31.45 -21.38
C ALA A 175 2.84 -30.80 -20.42
N GLU A 176 2.17 -31.57 -19.57
CA GLU A 176 1.27 -31.02 -18.55
C GLU A 176 2.01 -30.18 -17.50
N ILE A 177 3.20 -30.61 -17.07
CA ILE A 177 4.05 -29.85 -16.15
C ILE A 177 4.50 -28.54 -16.83
N SER A 178 4.93 -28.58 -18.09
CA SER A 178 5.28 -27.37 -18.85
C SER A 178 4.10 -26.43 -19.02
N ALA A 179 2.89 -26.93 -19.28
CA ALA A 179 1.69 -26.09 -19.37
C ALA A 179 1.39 -25.41 -18.02
N PHE A 180 1.52 -26.13 -16.91
CA PHE A 180 1.40 -25.56 -15.56
C PHE A 180 2.44 -24.47 -15.30
N VAL A 181 3.73 -24.73 -15.58
CA VAL A 181 4.80 -23.74 -15.41
C VAL A 181 4.58 -22.53 -16.31
N ASN A 182 4.14 -22.73 -17.55
CA ASN A 182 3.86 -21.65 -18.49
C ASN A 182 2.71 -20.76 -18.01
N ALA A 183 1.65 -21.33 -17.42
CA ALA A 183 0.57 -20.54 -16.82
C ALA A 183 1.11 -19.63 -15.71
N LEU A 184 2.02 -20.13 -14.87
CA LEU A 184 2.71 -19.32 -13.86
C LEU A 184 3.56 -18.23 -14.51
N ALA A 185 4.39 -18.57 -15.49
CA ALA A 185 5.28 -17.64 -16.17
C ALA A 185 4.51 -16.49 -16.86
N VAL A 186 3.42 -16.80 -17.55
CA VAL A 186 2.54 -15.80 -18.19
C VAL A 186 2.01 -14.84 -17.13
N GLN A 187 1.50 -15.36 -16.02
CA GLN A 187 0.92 -14.54 -14.96
C GLN A 187 1.98 -13.68 -14.24
N MET A 188 3.18 -14.22 -14.06
CA MET A 188 4.32 -13.55 -13.42
C MET A 188 5.03 -12.52 -14.32
N SER A 189 4.64 -12.43 -15.60
CA SER A 189 5.20 -11.44 -16.53
C SER A 189 4.74 -10.00 -16.24
N ALA A 190 3.60 -9.83 -15.56
CA ALA A 190 3.10 -8.54 -15.10
C ALA A 190 3.78 -8.14 -13.79
N SER A 191 4.41 -6.95 -13.77
CA SER A 191 5.14 -6.47 -12.59
C SER A 191 4.23 -6.33 -11.37
N GLU A 192 2.98 -5.89 -11.54
CA GLU A 192 2.04 -5.72 -10.42
C GLU A 192 1.71 -7.06 -9.75
N VAL A 193 1.66 -8.15 -10.52
CA VAL A 193 1.38 -9.49 -9.99
C VAL A 193 2.62 -10.10 -9.38
N ARG A 194 3.77 -9.95 -10.05
CA ARG A 194 5.02 -10.59 -9.66
C ARG A 194 5.43 -10.25 -8.23
N GLU A 195 5.40 -8.97 -7.86
CA GLU A 195 5.84 -8.52 -6.53
C GLU A 195 4.99 -9.13 -5.41
N SER A 196 3.67 -9.20 -5.61
CA SER A 196 2.75 -9.78 -4.63
C SER A 196 2.76 -11.31 -4.63
N ALA A 197 3.00 -11.96 -5.78
CA ALA A 197 2.92 -13.41 -5.93
C ALA A 197 4.19 -14.17 -5.49
N ILE A 198 5.38 -13.55 -5.56
CA ILE A 198 6.64 -14.21 -5.16
C ILE A 198 6.58 -14.79 -3.74
N PRO A 199 6.15 -14.06 -2.69
CA PRO A 199 6.04 -14.61 -1.35
C PRO A 199 5.13 -15.84 -1.27
N PHE A 200 3.97 -15.79 -1.93
CA PHE A 200 3.02 -16.90 -1.98
C PHE A 200 3.63 -18.12 -2.69
N LEU A 201 4.24 -17.93 -3.86
CA LEU A 201 4.89 -19.03 -4.59
C LEU A 201 6.05 -19.65 -3.80
N ARG A 202 6.87 -18.84 -3.12
CA ARG A 202 7.96 -19.34 -2.27
C ARG A 202 7.42 -20.14 -1.10
N ASN A 203 6.37 -19.65 -0.43
CA ASN A 203 5.70 -20.37 0.64
C ASN A 203 5.14 -21.70 0.11
N ALA A 204 4.38 -21.64 -0.98
CA ALA A 204 3.70 -22.77 -1.56
C ALA A 204 4.69 -23.86 -2.00
N PHE A 205 5.70 -23.53 -2.81
CA PHE A 205 6.69 -24.51 -3.25
C PHE A 205 7.66 -24.95 -2.13
N GLY A 206 7.92 -24.08 -1.15
CA GLY A 206 8.81 -24.38 -0.03
C GLY A 206 8.27 -25.42 0.95
N ASN A 207 6.94 -25.60 0.99
CA ASN A 207 6.27 -26.57 1.86
C ASN A 207 5.73 -27.78 1.10
N LEU A 208 6.01 -27.92 -0.20
CA LEU A 208 5.64 -29.14 -0.93
C LEU A 208 6.53 -30.30 -0.48
N GLY A 209 5.89 -31.40 -0.07
CA GLY A 209 6.54 -32.70 0.10
C GLY A 209 6.44 -33.53 -1.20
N SER A 210 6.31 -34.85 -1.05
CA SER A 210 6.04 -35.72 -2.20
C SER A 210 4.62 -35.50 -2.72
N VAL A 211 4.51 -34.94 -3.92
CA VAL A 211 3.26 -34.57 -4.60
C VAL A 211 3.30 -34.90 -6.09
N ASN A 212 2.15 -35.04 -6.74
CA ASN A 212 2.00 -35.03 -8.20
C ASN A 212 1.23 -33.78 -8.68
N LEU A 213 1.18 -33.58 -10.00
CA LEU A 213 0.53 -32.40 -10.58
C LEU A 213 -0.97 -32.33 -10.28
N ASN A 214 -1.67 -33.47 -10.26
CA ASN A 214 -3.10 -33.51 -9.96
C ASN A 214 -3.38 -33.12 -8.50
N GLU A 215 -2.53 -33.53 -7.57
CA GLU A 215 -2.63 -33.14 -6.17
C GLU A 215 -2.39 -31.65 -5.99
N ILE A 216 -1.40 -31.07 -6.69
CA ILE A 216 -1.18 -29.61 -6.68
C ILE A 216 -2.42 -28.89 -7.24
N LYS A 217 -2.91 -29.31 -8.42
CA LYS A 217 -4.06 -28.69 -9.11
C LYS A 217 -5.35 -28.71 -8.28
N ASN A 218 -5.53 -29.72 -7.43
CA ASN A 218 -6.71 -29.90 -6.58
C ASN A 218 -6.45 -29.56 -5.10
N SER A 219 -5.31 -28.93 -4.77
CA SER A 219 -4.97 -28.60 -3.39
C SER A 219 -5.62 -27.29 -2.94
N ASP A 220 -5.96 -27.21 -1.65
CA ASP A 220 -6.32 -25.94 -1.02
C ASP A 220 -5.08 -25.07 -0.70
N TYR A 221 -3.86 -25.61 -0.88
CA TYR A 221 -2.60 -24.93 -0.58
C TYR A 221 -1.99 -24.20 -1.78
N PHE A 222 -2.37 -24.58 -3.00
CA PHE A 222 -1.96 -23.92 -4.24
C PHE A 222 -3.17 -23.78 -5.17
N LEU A 223 -3.76 -22.58 -5.22
CA LEU A 223 -4.86 -22.33 -6.14
C LEU A 223 -4.31 -22.06 -7.55
N THR A 224 -4.56 -23.02 -8.45
CA THR A 224 -4.47 -22.77 -9.90
C THR A 224 -5.50 -21.73 -10.33
N GLU A 225 -5.35 -21.15 -11.52
CA GLU A 225 -6.28 -20.12 -12.02
C GLU A 225 -7.75 -20.54 -11.91
N GLU A 226 -8.11 -21.75 -12.36
CA GLU A 226 -9.49 -22.24 -12.32
C GLU A 226 -9.99 -22.40 -10.88
N SER A 227 -9.21 -23.07 -10.02
CA SER A 227 -9.54 -23.24 -8.60
C SER A 227 -9.56 -21.92 -7.83
N PHE A 228 -8.75 -20.95 -8.24
CA PHE A 228 -8.71 -19.61 -7.67
C PHE A 228 -10.00 -18.87 -7.99
N ARG A 229 -10.46 -18.88 -9.25
CA ARG A 229 -11.74 -18.26 -9.63
C ARG A 229 -12.92 -18.88 -8.89
N ALA A 230 -12.94 -20.21 -8.77
CA ALA A 230 -13.97 -20.91 -7.99
C ALA A 230 -13.92 -20.54 -6.50
N ALA A 231 -12.72 -20.49 -5.91
CA ALA A 231 -12.52 -20.12 -4.51
C ALA A 231 -12.89 -18.65 -4.26
N VAL A 232 -12.51 -17.72 -5.14
CA VAL A 232 -12.89 -16.30 -5.06
C VAL A 232 -14.41 -16.16 -5.14
N THR A 233 -15.07 -16.85 -6.07
CA THR A 233 -16.54 -16.81 -6.19
C THR A 233 -17.22 -17.21 -4.87
N ALA A 234 -16.84 -18.37 -4.32
CA ALA A 234 -17.41 -18.86 -3.07
C ALA A 234 -17.08 -17.94 -1.89
N GLN A 235 -15.83 -17.47 -1.82
CA GLN A 235 -15.35 -16.68 -0.70
C GLN A 235 -15.87 -15.24 -0.72
N LEU A 236 -16.10 -14.62 -1.88
CA LEU A 236 -16.77 -13.33 -1.96
C LEU A 236 -18.18 -13.41 -1.38
N VAL A 237 -18.95 -14.44 -1.74
CA VAL A 237 -20.29 -14.68 -1.17
C VAL A 237 -20.19 -14.83 0.35
N ALA A 238 -19.28 -15.66 0.85
CA ALA A 238 -19.11 -15.90 2.28
C ALA A 238 -18.66 -14.65 3.05
N SER A 239 -17.63 -13.95 2.57
CA SER A 239 -17.07 -12.75 3.20
C SER A 239 -18.10 -11.62 3.26
N PHE A 240 -18.80 -11.34 2.15
CA PHE A 240 -19.86 -10.33 2.15
C PHE A 240 -21.05 -10.72 3.03
N THR A 241 -21.49 -11.98 3.00
CA THR A 241 -22.56 -12.46 3.88
C THR A 241 -22.19 -12.30 5.36
N SER A 242 -20.94 -12.56 5.73
CA SER A 242 -20.48 -12.41 7.12
C SER A 242 -20.54 -10.98 7.64
N ILE A 243 -20.49 -9.98 6.75
CA ILE A 243 -20.64 -8.56 7.09
C ILE A 243 -22.06 -8.02 6.84
N GLY A 244 -23.03 -8.90 6.53
CA GLY A 244 -24.44 -8.53 6.32
C GLY A 244 -24.79 -8.04 4.92
N ILE A 245 -23.91 -8.23 3.94
CA ILE A 245 -24.08 -7.83 2.54
C ILE A 245 -24.49 -9.04 1.71
N THR A 246 -25.45 -8.85 0.80
CA THR A 246 -25.91 -9.92 -0.09
C THR A 246 -25.30 -9.72 -1.47
N ILE A 247 -24.62 -10.75 -1.97
CA ILE A 247 -24.13 -10.82 -3.35
C ILE A 247 -24.61 -12.12 -3.98
N SER A 248 -25.12 -12.05 -5.21
CA SER A 248 -25.55 -13.26 -5.92
C SER A 248 -24.33 -14.09 -6.33
N THR A 249 -24.53 -15.40 -6.51
CA THR A 249 -23.45 -16.27 -7.02
C THR A 249 -23.01 -15.85 -8.42
N ASP A 250 -23.94 -15.37 -9.26
CA ASP A 250 -23.65 -14.91 -10.62
C ASP A 250 -22.79 -13.64 -10.61
N ASP A 251 -23.10 -12.67 -9.74
CA ASP A 251 -22.29 -11.46 -9.59
C ASP A 251 -20.90 -11.78 -9.02
N ALA A 252 -20.83 -12.64 -8.00
CA ALA A 252 -19.56 -13.09 -7.43
C ALA A 252 -18.70 -13.81 -8.48
N GLN A 253 -19.31 -14.62 -9.34
CA GLN A 253 -18.62 -15.29 -10.43
C GLN A 253 -18.15 -14.30 -11.51
N ALA A 254 -18.98 -13.31 -11.85
CA ALA A 254 -18.61 -12.26 -12.79
C ALA A 254 -17.40 -11.45 -12.29
N LEU A 255 -17.38 -11.10 -10.99
CA LEU A 255 -16.22 -10.49 -10.34
C LEU A 255 -15.00 -11.40 -10.37
N ALA A 256 -15.14 -12.67 -9.98
CA ALA A 256 -14.03 -13.63 -9.96
C ALA A 256 -13.38 -13.84 -11.34
N ASN A 257 -14.17 -13.74 -12.41
CA ASN A 257 -13.66 -13.79 -13.78
C ASN A 257 -12.86 -12.54 -14.19
N LYS A 258 -13.10 -11.40 -13.54
CA LYS A 258 -12.34 -10.15 -13.75
C LYS A 258 -11.13 -10.03 -12.85
N ILE A 259 -11.14 -10.70 -11.70
CA ILE A 259 -10.03 -10.67 -10.76
C ILE A 259 -8.83 -11.41 -11.35
N ILE A 260 -7.70 -10.73 -11.37
CA ILE A 260 -6.39 -11.24 -11.79
C ILE A 260 -5.97 -12.37 -10.83
N TRP A 261 -5.58 -13.51 -11.40
CA TRP A 261 -5.09 -14.64 -10.61
C TRP A 261 -3.79 -14.28 -9.88
N MET A 262 -3.70 -14.65 -8.60
CA MET A 262 -2.49 -14.53 -7.80
C MET A 262 -1.85 -15.91 -7.60
N PRO A 263 -0.80 -16.26 -8.37
CA PRO A 263 -0.16 -17.56 -8.27
C PRO A 263 0.36 -17.85 -6.87
N GLY A 264 0.22 -19.11 -6.44
CA GLY A 264 0.73 -19.59 -5.16
C GLY A 264 -0.13 -19.26 -3.95
N MET A 265 -1.16 -18.40 -4.08
CA MET A 265 -2.07 -18.11 -2.97
C MET A 265 -2.85 -19.38 -2.60
N SER A 266 -2.84 -19.70 -1.31
CA SER A 266 -3.67 -20.77 -0.74
C SER A 266 -5.10 -20.29 -0.49
N LYS A 267 -6.02 -21.24 -0.33
CA LYS A 267 -7.42 -20.96 0.03
C LYS A 267 -7.56 -20.29 1.39
N GLN A 268 -6.70 -20.65 2.35
CA GLN A 268 -6.69 -20.02 3.66
C GLN A 268 -6.23 -18.55 3.57
N GLU A 269 -5.13 -18.28 2.85
CA GLU A 269 -4.67 -16.91 2.61
C GLU A 269 -5.74 -16.09 1.90
N LEU A 270 -6.39 -16.63 0.86
CA LEU A 270 -7.50 -15.98 0.18
C LEU A 270 -8.67 -15.66 1.13
N THR A 271 -9.02 -16.61 1.99
CA THR A 271 -10.09 -16.46 2.98
C THR A 271 -9.78 -15.34 3.97
N ASP A 272 -8.58 -15.34 4.52
CA ASP A 272 -8.14 -14.33 5.50
C ASP A 272 -8.05 -12.95 4.85
N THR A 273 -7.51 -12.85 3.63
CA THR A 273 -7.45 -11.61 2.85
C THR A 273 -8.85 -11.06 2.58
N LEU A 274 -9.77 -11.85 2.03
CA LEU A 274 -11.12 -11.38 1.68
C LEU A 274 -11.94 -11.00 2.92
N ASN A 275 -11.82 -11.76 4.01
CA ASN A 275 -12.47 -11.41 5.28
C ASN A 275 -11.92 -10.10 5.86
N SER A 276 -10.60 -9.91 5.80
CA SER A 276 -9.96 -8.66 6.23
C SER A 276 -10.45 -7.48 5.40
N LEU A 277 -10.40 -7.56 4.07
CA LEU A 277 -10.85 -6.52 3.15
C LEU A 277 -12.33 -6.17 3.36
N ALA A 278 -13.20 -7.17 3.47
CA ALA A 278 -14.62 -6.98 3.74
C ALA A 278 -14.84 -6.28 5.10
N THR A 279 -14.10 -6.67 6.13
CA THR A 279 -14.18 -6.04 7.46
C THR A 279 -13.75 -4.58 7.42
N GLN A 280 -12.64 -4.26 6.75
CA GLN A 280 -12.17 -2.87 6.60
C GLN A 280 -13.23 -2.01 5.91
N VAL A 281 -13.81 -2.53 4.82
CA VAL A 281 -14.85 -1.81 4.09
C VAL A 281 -16.12 -1.68 4.92
N LYS A 282 -16.56 -2.70 5.65
CA LYS A 282 -17.75 -2.59 6.52
C LYS A 282 -17.56 -1.52 7.59
N GLY A 283 -16.42 -1.54 8.29
CA GLY A 283 -16.18 -0.65 9.42
C GLY A 283 -16.18 0.83 9.05
N GLN A 284 -15.67 1.22 7.87
CA GLN A 284 -15.77 2.62 7.43
C GLN A 284 -17.23 3.07 7.22
N PHE A 285 -18.11 2.19 6.71
CA PHE A 285 -19.52 2.54 6.52
C PHE A 285 -20.28 2.58 7.85
N GLU A 286 -19.91 1.73 8.82
CA GLU A 286 -20.42 1.82 10.19
C GLU A 286 -20.00 3.13 10.86
N ASN A 287 -18.75 3.57 10.68
CA ASN A 287 -18.29 4.87 11.15
C ASN A 287 -19.08 6.04 10.53
N ALA A 288 -19.42 5.95 9.23
CA ALA A 288 -20.10 7.02 8.50
C ALA A 288 -21.61 7.10 8.80
N TYR A 289 -22.27 5.94 8.94
CA TYR A 289 -23.74 5.86 8.94
C TYR A 289 -24.32 5.08 10.13
N GLY A 290 -23.50 4.58 11.05
CA GLY A 290 -23.92 3.73 12.16
C GLY A 290 -24.72 2.52 11.67
N ALA A 291 -25.94 2.35 12.19
CA ALA A 291 -26.83 1.26 11.82
C ALA A 291 -27.23 1.26 10.33
N GLY A 292 -27.13 2.40 9.62
CA GLY A 292 -27.41 2.50 8.19
C GLY A 292 -26.25 2.08 7.28
N GLY A 293 -25.07 1.78 7.83
CA GLY A 293 -23.84 1.54 7.06
C GLY A 293 -23.95 0.37 6.07
N VAL A 294 -24.58 -0.73 6.47
CA VAL A 294 -24.72 -1.92 5.62
C VAL A 294 -25.54 -1.62 4.36
N ALA A 295 -26.62 -0.84 4.46
CA ALA A 295 -27.44 -0.49 3.30
C ALA A 295 -26.70 0.44 2.31
N GLN A 296 -25.91 1.37 2.83
CA GLN A 296 -25.07 2.25 2.00
C GLN A 296 -23.93 1.49 1.33
N LEU A 297 -23.31 0.55 2.05
CA LEU A 297 -22.30 -0.34 1.50
C LEU A 297 -22.88 -1.22 0.38
N GLN A 298 -24.07 -1.80 0.56
CA GLN A 298 -24.73 -2.57 -0.48
C GLN A 298 -24.93 -1.72 -1.75
N THR A 299 -25.41 -0.49 -1.60
CA THR A 299 -25.65 0.43 -2.73
C THR A 299 -24.35 0.73 -3.51
N ILE A 300 -23.25 0.99 -2.80
CA ILE A 300 -21.95 1.26 -3.45
C ILE A 300 -21.36 -0.02 -4.08
N LEU A 301 -21.51 -1.17 -3.42
CA LEU A 301 -21.08 -2.46 -3.98
C LEU A 301 -21.83 -2.79 -5.27
N ASP A 302 -23.14 -2.64 -5.30
CA ASP A 302 -23.97 -2.91 -6.49
C ASP A 302 -23.55 -2.03 -7.67
N ALA A 303 -23.27 -0.74 -7.41
CA ALA A 303 -22.76 0.18 -8.41
C ALA A 303 -21.36 -0.22 -8.92
N GLU A 304 -20.47 -0.66 -8.03
CA GLU A 304 -19.13 -1.09 -8.39
C GLU A 304 -19.13 -2.41 -9.18
N ILE A 305 -20.02 -3.36 -8.83
CA ILE A 305 -20.26 -4.58 -9.61
C ILE A 305 -20.72 -4.21 -11.03
N ALA A 306 -21.71 -3.33 -11.17
CA ALA A 306 -22.19 -2.88 -12.47
C ALA A 306 -21.07 -2.22 -13.30
N ARG A 307 -20.22 -1.40 -12.66
CA ARG A 307 -19.07 -0.77 -13.31
C ARG A 307 -18.06 -1.80 -13.80
N ILE A 308 -17.61 -2.72 -12.94
CA ILE A 308 -16.60 -3.74 -13.25
C ILE A 308 -17.10 -4.70 -14.34
N THR A 309 -18.36 -5.11 -14.28
CA THR A 309 -18.93 -6.03 -15.27
C THR A 309 -19.06 -5.40 -16.66
N SER A 310 -19.24 -4.08 -16.74
CA SER A 310 -19.26 -3.33 -18.00
C SER A 310 -17.87 -3.02 -18.58
N ASP A 311 -16.83 -3.00 -17.74
CA ASP A 311 -15.46 -2.65 -18.13
C ASP A 311 -14.71 -3.89 -18.65
N PRO A 312 -14.05 -3.85 -19.82
CA PRO A 312 -13.22 -4.96 -20.28
C PRO A 312 -11.99 -5.22 -19.39
N ALA A 313 -11.50 -4.23 -18.63
CA ALA A 313 -10.28 -4.34 -17.85
C ALA A 313 -10.34 -5.40 -16.75
N ALA A 314 -9.21 -6.05 -16.51
CA ALA A 314 -9.01 -6.92 -15.36
C ALA A 314 -8.74 -6.07 -14.11
N ILE A 315 -9.06 -6.61 -12.95
CA ILE A 315 -8.93 -5.93 -11.66
C ILE A 315 -8.15 -6.80 -10.66
N THR A 316 -7.57 -6.21 -9.62
CA THR A 316 -7.01 -6.95 -8.50
C THR A 316 -8.04 -7.12 -7.38
N LEU A 317 -7.81 -8.07 -6.47
CA LEU A 317 -8.59 -8.18 -5.23
C LEU A 317 -8.60 -6.85 -4.45
N SER A 318 -7.45 -6.21 -4.29
CA SER A 318 -7.33 -4.92 -3.60
C SER A 318 -8.12 -3.81 -4.28
N SER A 319 -8.13 -3.76 -5.62
CA SER A 319 -8.81 -2.70 -6.37
C SER A 319 -10.33 -2.73 -6.20
N LEU A 320 -10.95 -3.91 -6.12
CA LEU A 320 -12.39 -4.05 -5.85
C LEU A 320 -12.78 -3.35 -4.54
N PHE A 321 -12.06 -3.65 -3.45
CA PHE A 321 -12.41 -3.11 -2.14
C PHE A 321 -11.92 -1.67 -1.94
N SER A 322 -10.76 -1.31 -2.49
CA SER A 322 -10.27 0.08 -2.40
C SER A 322 -11.15 1.04 -3.19
N ASN A 323 -11.73 0.65 -4.33
CA ASN A 323 -12.68 1.50 -5.06
C ASN A 323 -13.96 1.76 -4.25
N ILE A 324 -14.47 0.76 -3.51
CA ILE A 324 -15.60 0.94 -2.59
C ILE A 324 -15.25 1.93 -1.47
N ALA A 325 -14.05 1.82 -0.90
CA ALA A 325 -13.55 2.78 0.09
C ALA A 325 -13.39 4.20 -0.47
N ILE A 326 -12.78 4.33 -1.64
CA ILE A 326 -12.61 5.60 -2.34
C ILE A 326 -13.96 6.27 -2.60
N ALA A 327 -14.97 5.50 -3.01
CA ALA A 327 -16.31 6.01 -3.27
C ALA A 327 -16.94 6.64 -2.02
N LEU A 328 -16.81 6.00 -0.85
CA LEU A 328 -17.30 6.56 0.42
C LEU A 328 -16.55 7.84 0.79
N ILE A 329 -15.21 7.81 0.77
CA ILE A 329 -14.37 8.95 1.14
C ILE A 329 -14.67 10.16 0.23
N ASN A 330 -14.77 9.94 -1.09
CA ASN A 330 -15.12 10.99 -2.03
C ASN A 330 -16.51 11.57 -1.73
N THR A 331 -17.49 10.72 -1.45
CA THR A 331 -18.85 11.15 -1.07
C THR A 331 -18.83 12.02 0.19
N GLN A 332 -18.03 11.67 1.19
CA GLN A 332 -17.90 12.45 2.43
C GLN A 332 -17.18 13.78 2.22
N ILE A 333 -16.12 13.79 1.40
CA ILE A 333 -15.42 15.03 1.01
C ILE A 333 -16.38 15.96 0.27
N ASP A 334 -17.18 15.43 -0.66
CA ASP A 334 -18.17 16.20 -1.43
C ASP A 334 -19.31 16.71 -0.55
N ALA A 335 -19.82 15.88 0.36
CA ALA A 335 -20.84 16.27 1.32
C ALA A 335 -20.34 17.37 2.27
N PHE A 336 -19.10 17.26 2.77
CA PHE A 336 -18.46 18.29 3.58
C PHE A 336 -18.32 19.61 2.80
N TYR A 337 -17.77 19.56 1.57
CA TYR A 337 -17.54 20.76 0.77
C TYR A 337 -18.85 21.45 0.38
N SER A 338 -19.86 20.69 -0.05
CA SER A 338 -21.18 21.21 -0.45
C SER A 338 -22.05 21.67 0.72
N GLY A 339 -21.75 21.23 1.95
CA GLY A 339 -22.43 21.69 3.16
C GLY A 339 -22.01 23.09 3.63
N LEU A 340 -20.93 23.65 3.08
CA LEU A 340 -20.44 24.99 3.43
C LEU A 340 -21.16 26.09 2.63
N LEU A 341 -21.16 27.32 3.15
CA LEU A 341 -21.67 28.47 2.42
C LEU A 341 -20.75 28.83 1.25
N ASP A 342 -21.31 29.31 0.13
CA ASP A 342 -20.55 29.72 -1.06
C ASP A 342 -19.41 30.70 -0.74
N VAL A 343 -19.63 31.61 0.22
CA VAL A 343 -18.62 32.60 0.66
C VAL A 343 -17.40 31.95 1.35
N GLN A 344 -17.55 30.74 1.91
CA GLN A 344 -16.50 30.03 2.63
C GLN A 344 -15.57 29.23 1.72
N VAL A 345 -16.03 28.83 0.53
CA VAL A 345 -15.28 27.93 -0.37
C VAL A 345 -14.51 28.66 -1.48
N THR A 346 -14.51 29.99 -1.45
CA THR A 346 -13.87 30.85 -2.47
C THR A 346 -12.36 30.64 -2.63
N GLN A 347 -11.68 30.05 -1.64
CA GLN A 347 -10.24 29.82 -1.65
C GLN A 347 -9.84 28.37 -2.00
N THR A 348 -10.79 27.53 -2.39
CA THR A 348 -10.55 26.14 -2.79
C THR A 348 -11.17 25.90 -4.16
N THR A 349 -10.34 25.70 -5.19
CA THR A 349 -10.83 25.44 -6.54
C THR A 349 -11.30 24.00 -6.73
N PRO A 350 -12.21 23.72 -7.67
CA PRO A 350 -12.61 22.34 -8.00
C PRO A 350 -11.43 21.44 -8.36
N GLU A 351 -10.42 21.96 -9.07
CA GLU A 351 -9.22 21.20 -9.44
C GLU A 351 -8.38 20.83 -8.22
N GLN A 352 -8.31 21.71 -7.22
CA GLN A 352 -7.64 21.41 -5.96
C GLN A 352 -8.38 20.33 -5.17
N LEU A 353 -9.72 20.39 -5.15
CA LEU A 353 -10.55 19.37 -4.50
C LEU A 353 -10.35 18.00 -5.16
N GLU A 354 -10.39 17.93 -6.49
CA GLU A 354 -10.15 16.69 -7.23
C GLU A 354 -8.73 16.14 -7.01
N ARG A 355 -7.73 17.01 -6.91
CA ARG A 355 -6.36 16.58 -6.60
C ARG A 355 -6.23 15.97 -5.19
N ILE A 356 -6.94 16.50 -4.20
CA ILE A 356 -6.99 15.92 -2.85
C ILE A 356 -7.59 14.51 -2.94
N LYS A 357 -8.75 14.35 -3.59
CA LYS A 357 -9.39 13.03 -3.78
C LYS A 357 -8.46 12.03 -4.48
N GLN A 358 -7.73 12.46 -5.51
CA GLN A 358 -6.80 11.59 -6.25
C GLN A 358 -5.63 11.12 -5.40
N ASN A 359 -5.03 12.00 -4.60
CA ASN A 359 -3.94 11.63 -3.69
C ASN A 359 -4.44 10.65 -2.63
N THR A 360 -5.55 10.96 -1.99
CA THR A 360 -6.17 10.09 -0.98
C THR A 360 -6.54 8.72 -1.57
N ALA A 361 -7.01 8.67 -2.83
CA ALA A 361 -7.28 7.40 -3.51
C ALA A 361 -6.02 6.56 -3.74
N GLN A 362 -4.86 7.17 -3.98
CA GLN A 362 -3.59 6.45 -4.10
C GLN A 362 -3.18 5.82 -2.76
N ASP A 363 -3.32 6.56 -1.66
CA ASP A 363 -3.02 6.04 -0.32
C ASP A 363 -3.93 4.87 0.07
N ILE A 364 -5.22 4.97 -0.25
CA ILE A 364 -6.17 3.88 -0.02
C ILE A 364 -5.78 2.65 -0.84
N ARG A 365 -5.45 2.81 -2.13
CA ARG A 365 -5.01 1.67 -2.97
C ARG A 365 -3.77 1.00 -2.39
N LEU A 366 -2.75 1.77 -2.05
CA LEU A 366 -1.52 1.26 -1.46
C LEU A 366 -1.78 0.51 -0.14
N LEU A 367 -2.67 1.03 0.71
CA LEU A 367 -3.05 0.38 1.96
C LEU A 367 -3.72 -0.98 1.70
N PHE A 368 -4.63 -1.06 0.74
CA PHE A 368 -5.35 -2.29 0.40
C PHE A 368 -4.45 -3.31 -0.32
N ASP A 369 -3.47 -2.86 -1.11
CA ASP A 369 -2.43 -3.73 -1.69
C ASP A 369 -1.59 -4.38 -0.58
N LYS A 370 -1.23 -3.63 0.46
CA LYS A 370 -0.53 -4.17 1.64
C LYS A 370 -1.34 -5.23 2.37
N ILE A 371 -2.66 -5.04 2.51
CA ILE A 371 -3.55 -6.05 3.11
C ILE A 371 -3.51 -7.35 2.31
N VAL A 372 -3.63 -7.27 0.98
CA VAL A 372 -3.57 -8.45 0.10
C VAL A 372 -2.21 -9.14 0.18
N ALA A 373 -1.12 -8.37 0.28
CA ALA A 373 0.23 -8.90 0.42
C ALA A 373 0.58 -9.40 1.83
N GLY A 374 -0.34 -9.32 2.81
CA GLY A 374 -0.10 -9.70 4.20
C GLY A 374 0.96 -8.85 4.90
N GLN A 375 1.18 -7.62 4.43
CA GLN A 375 2.16 -6.70 4.99
C GLN A 375 1.58 -5.93 6.18
N ASP A 376 2.45 -5.42 7.04
CA ASP A 376 2.04 -4.52 8.11
C ASP A 376 1.49 -3.21 7.53
N ILE A 377 0.26 -2.89 7.92
CA ILE A 377 -0.47 -1.68 7.50
C ILE A 377 -0.39 -0.56 8.54
N GLY A 378 0.20 -0.83 9.71
CA GLY A 378 0.16 0.07 10.86
C GLY A 378 -1.27 0.22 11.38
N THR A 379 -1.77 1.45 11.38
CA THR A 379 -3.18 1.73 11.73
C THR A 379 -4.11 1.14 10.67
N ASP A 380 -5.13 0.39 11.09
CA ASP A 380 -6.14 -0.14 10.18
C ASP A 380 -7.00 0.96 9.55
N PHE A 381 -7.67 0.64 8.45
CA PHE A 381 -8.42 1.62 7.67
C PHE A 381 -9.68 2.13 8.40
N ILE A 382 -10.28 1.29 9.26
CA ILE A 382 -11.44 1.68 10.07
C ILE A 382 -11.06 2.82 11.01
N ALA A 383 -9.94 2.68 11.73
CA ALA A 383 -9.41 3.70 12.62
C ALA A 383 -8.96 4.97 11.87
N ARG A 384 -8.31 4.83 10.70
CA ARG A 384 -7.97 5.96 9.82
C ARG A 384 -9.20 6.76 9.38
N HIS A 385 -10.24 6.05 8.93
CA HIS A 385 -11.50 6.68 8.53
C HIS A 385 -12.21 7.35 9.71
N GLN A 386 -12.27 6.72 10.88
CA GLN A 386 -12.81 7.35 12.09
C GLN A 386 -12.07 8.65 12.40
N LYS A 387 -10.73 8.62 12.29
CA LYS A 387 -9.91 9.80 12.55
C LYS A 387 -10.18 10.93 11.56
N MET A 388 -10.40 10.58 10.30
CA MET A 388 -10.78 11.54 9.25
C MET A 388 -12.10 12.23 9.61
N MET A 389 -13.11 11.46 10.03
CA MET A 389 -14.41 12.00 10.44
C MET A 389 -14.28 12.96 11.63
N GLU A 390 -13.52 12.59 12.68
CA GLU A 390 -13.25 13.47 13.83
C GLU A 390 -12.57 14.78 13.41
N ASN A 391 -11.60 14.70 12.51
CA ASN A 391 -10.84 15.87 12.06
C ASN A 391 -11.67 16.76 11.11
N LEU A 392 -12.54 16.16 10.29
CA LEU A 392 -13.51 16.89 9.47
C LEU A 392 -14.55 17.60 10.33
N GLU A 393 -15.04 16.96 11.40
CA GLU A 393 -15.97 17.58 12.35
C GLU A 393 -15.35 18.80 13.03
N LYS A 394 -14.10 18.70 13.52
CA LYS A 394 -13.37 19.85 14.07
C LYS A 394 -13.18 20.98 13.07
N LEU A 395 -12.90 20.64 11.81
CA LEU A 395 -12.80 21.62 10.74
C LEU A 395 -14.16 22.29 10.50
N ASN A 396 -15.24 21.51 10.46
CA ASN A 396 -16.60 22.01 10.31
C ASN A 396 -17.00 22.95 11.45
N ASP A 397 -16.76 22.55 12.71
CA ASP A 397 -17.03 23.37 13.89
C ASP A 397 -16.34 24.74 13.82
N ARG A 398 -15.10 24.75 13.34
CA ARG A 398 -14.35 26.00 13.15
C ARG A 398 -14.97 26.86 12.06
N LEU A 399 -15.24 26.28 10.89
CA LEU A 399 -15.82 27.02 9.76
C LEU A 399 -17.24 27.52 10.10
N GLY A 400 -17.99 26.77 10.91
CA GLY A 400 -19.33 27.12 11.40
C GLY A 400 -19.37 28.33 12.34
N LYS A 401 -18.23 28.84 12.82
CA LYS A 401 -18.15 30.08 13.61
C LYS A 401 -18.33 31.37 12.79
N ILE A 402 -18.51 31.26 11.47
CA ILE A 402 -18.79 32.39 10.59
C ILE A 402 -19.97 33.23 11.10
N THR A 403 -19.80 34.56 11.09
CA THR A 403 -20.80 35.50 11.61
C THR A 403 -21.78 35.97 10.52
N PRO A 404 -22.99 36.45 10.90
CA PRO A 404 -23.92 37.05 9.94
C PRO A 404 -23.34 38.25 9.19
N GLU A 405 -22.46 39.02 9.83
CA GLU A 405 -21.75 40.15 9.22
C GLU A 405 -20.89 39.67 8.06
N GLU A 406 -20.02 38.67 8.28
CA GLU A 406 -19.14 38.06 7.26
C GLU A 406 -19.93 37.50 6.07
N VAL A 407 -21.10 36.90 6.32
CA VAL A 407 -21.98 36.39 5.26
C VAL A 407 -22.55 37.55 4.44
N SER A 408 -23.02 38.61 5.09
CA SER A 408 -23.66 39.75 4.43
C SER A 408 -22.68 40.63 3.65
N SER A 409 -21.47 40.82 4.18
CA SER A 409 -20.41 41.62 3.55
C SER A 409 -19.65 40.86 2.47
N LYS A 410 -19.71 39.52 2.48
CA LYS A 410 -18.86 38.60 1.70
C LYS A 410 -17.36 38.73 2.03
N GLU A 411 -17.03 39.34 3.16
CA GLU A 411 -15.67 39.43 3.68
C GLU A 411 -15.50 38.41 4.81
N VAL A 412 -15.18 37.16 4.43
CA VAL A 412 -15.03 36.05 5.37
C VAL A 412 -13.65 36.07 6.01
N ASN A 413 -13.60 35.96 7.35
CA ASN A 413 -12.34 35.85 8.06
C ASN A 413 -11.60 34.56 7.66
N ALA A 414 -10.28 34.62 7.61
CA ALA A 414 -9.44 33.54 7.09
C ALA A 414 -9.56 32.21 7.88
N GLU A 415 -9.96 32.27 9.15
CA GLU A 415 -10.26 31.11 10.01
C GLU A 415 -11.59 30.42 9.67
N HIS A 416 -12.54 31.15 9.08
CA HIS A 416 -13.87 30.69 8.68
C HIS A 416 -13.97 30.34 7.19
N ALA A 417 -12.91 30.62 6.42
CA ALA A 417 -12.76 30.21 5.03
C ALA A 417 -12.10 28.83 4.91
N LEU A 418 -12.63 27.99 4.02
CA LEU A 418 -12.01 26.73 3.64
C LEU A 418 -10.89 26.98 2.63
N THR A 419 -9.71 26.46 2.95
CA THR A 419 -8.57 26.42 2.02
C THR A 419 -8.25 24.98 1.67
N ALA A 420 -7.72 24.74 0.46
CA ALA A 420 -7.30 23.42 0.02
C ALA A 420 -6.30 22.78 1.00
N ILE A 421 -5.39 23.58 1.60
CA ILE A 421 -4.42 23.10 2.59
C ILE A 421 -5.12 22.59 3.85
N ASN A 422 -6.17 23.26 4.31
CA ASN A 422 -6.91 22.81 5.49
C ASN A 422 -7.52 21.42 5.27
N LEU A 423 -8.18 21.25 4.12
CA LEU A 423 -8.82 19.98 3.76
C LEU A 423 -7.77 18.89 3.54
N LEU A 424 -6.72 19.16 2.75
CA LEU A 424 -5.61 18.24 2.50
C LEU A 424 -4.96 17.77 3.80
N SER A 425 -4.61 18.69 4.71
CA SER A 425 -4.03 18.35 6.02
C SER A 425 -4.93 17.44 6.84
N VAL A 426 -6.24 17.66 6.82
CA VAL A 426 -7.21 16.81 7.53
C VAL A 426 -7.27 15.41 6.93
N ILE A 427 -7.44 15.31 5.60
CA ILE A 427 -7.63 14.03 4.94
C ILE A 427 -6.35 13.20 4.96
N GLU A 428 -5.21 13.75 4.53
CA GLU A 428 -3.94 13.01 4.40
C GLU A 428 -3.43 12.55 5.77
N SER A 429 -3.47 13.41 6.79
CA SER A 429 -3.03 13.03 8.15
C SER A 429 -3.86 11.93 8.79
N SER A 430 -5.07 11.70 8.28
CA SER A 430 -5.98 10.68 8.77
C SER A 430 -5.90 9.40 7.93
N ILE A 431 -5.91 9.52 6.60
CA ILE A 431 -5.96 8.39 5.67
C ILE A 431 -4.57 7.86 5.30
N GLY A 432 -3.61 8.72 4.97
CA GLY A 432 -2.22 8.32 4.70
C GLY A 432 -1.48 7.88 5.97
N ASP A 433 -1.82 8.53 7.09
CA ASP A 433 -1.36 8.24 8.45
C ASP A 433 0.17 8.30 8.64
N ARG A 434 0.87 8.99 7.73
CA ARG A 434 2.34 9.12 7.80
C ARG A 434 2.72 10.18 8.81
N PHE A 435 3.88 10.01 9.44
CA PHE A 435 4.35 10.93 10.50
C PHE A 435 4.41 12.38 10.02
N ASP A 436 4.87 12.58 8.79
CA ASP A 436 4.97 13.85 8.11
C ASP A 436 3.60 14.53 7.91
N GLU A 437 2.57 13.77 7.52
CA GLU A 437 1.22 14.28 7.36
C GLU A 437 0.60 14.66 8.71
N ARG A 438 0.86 13.88 9.77
CA ARG A 438 0.47 14.20 11.15
C ARG A 438 1.14 15.48 11.66
N VAL A 439 2.41 15.70 11.33
CA VAL A 439 3.12 16.95 11.64
C VAL A 439 2.52 18.12 10.87
N LEU A 440 2.20 17.94 9.58
CA LEU A 440 1.54 18.97 8.77
C LEU A 440 0.19 19.38 9.37
N PHE A 441 -0.62 18.41 9.80
CA PHE A 441 -1.89 18.67 10.47
C PHE A 441 -1.70 19.45 11.78
N ALA A 442 -0.79 19.02 12.66
CA ALA A 442 -0.52 19.72 13.92
C ALA A 442 -0.01 21.16 13.72
N LEU A 443 0.81 21.39 12.69
CA LEU A 443 1.24 22.74 12.32
C LEU A 443 0.07 23.58 11.79
N ASN A 444 -0.83 22.99 10.99
CA ASN A 444 -2.00 23.69 10.50
C ASN A 444 -2.98 24.05 11.64
N GLU A 445 -3.23 23.13 12.57
CA GLU A 445 -4.05 23.43 13.77
C GLU A 445 -3.45 24.59 14.57
N ARG A 446 -2.14 24.58 14.82
CA ARG A 446 -1.45 25.69 15.51
C ARG A 446 -1.54 27.00 14.74
N ARG A 447 -1.40 26.98 13.41
CA ARG A 447 -1.50 28.18 12.56
C ARG A 447 -2.89 28.81 12.72
N VAL A 448 -3.92 27.98 12.71
CA VAL A 448 -5.31 28.41 12.78
C VAL A 448 -5.67 28.92 14.19
N ASP A 449 -5.31 28.20 15.25
CA ASP A 449 -5.55 28.66 16.64
C ASP A 449 -4.89 30.01 16.91
N ARG A 450 -3.66 30.20 16.42
CA ARG A 450 -2.94 31.49 16.53
C ARG A 450 -3.62 32.60 15.73
N LEU A 451 -4.16 32.28 14.56
CA LEU A 451 -4.89 33.23 13.72
C LEU A 451 -6.17 33.72 14.41
N GLU A 452 -6.98 32.80 14.95
CA GLU A 452 -8.22 33.11 15.69
C GLU A 452 -7.91 33.97 16.92
N LYS A 453 -6.93 33.58 17.73
CA LYS A 453 -6.49 34.37 18.90
C LYS A 453 -6.01 35.77 18.52
N ARG A 454 -5.24 35.89 17.44
CA ARG A 454 -4.77 37.19 16.94
C ARG A 454 -5.93 38.09 16.53
N ASN A 455 -6.93 37.55 15.85
CA ASN A 455 -8.09 38.32 15.39
C ASN A 455 -9.00 38.74 16.56
N ILE A 456 -9.18 37.89 17.57
CA ILE A 456 -9.86 38.25 18.84
C ILE A 456 -9.12 39.41 19.52
N LEU A 457 -7.79 39.31 19.68
CA LEU A 457 -6.98 40.38 20.28
C LEU A 457 -7.08 41.68 19.50
N LYS A 458 -7.12 41.62 18.16
CA LYS A 458 -7.31 42.78 17.29
C LYS A 458 -8.67 43.44 17.55
N GLY A 459 -9.76 42.68 17.58
CA GLY A 459 -11.10 43.21 17.85
C GLY A 459 -11.24 43.80 19.26
N ASP A 460 -10.65 43.15 20.27
CA ASP A 460 -10.57 43.69 21.63
C ASP A 460 -9.82 45.03 21.68
N LEU A 461 -8.71 45.12 20.94
CA LEU A 461 -7.88 46.32 20.89
C LEU A 461 -8.61 47.47 20.18
N GLU A 462 -9.32 47.18 19.08
CA GLU A 462 -10.17 48.15 18.38
C GLU A 462 -11.27 48.70 19.32
N ASN A 463 -11.95 47.83 20.06
CA ASN A 463 -12.97 48.22 21.05
C ASN A 463 -12.39 49.05 22.20
N LEU A 464 -11.26 48.64 22.77
CA LEU A 464 -10.60 49.42 23.84
C LEU A 464 -10.09 50.77 23.34
N THR A 465 -9.54 50.83 22.13
CA THR A 465 -9.12 52.08 21.50
C THR A 465 -10.31 53.00 21.29
N MET A 466 -11.46 52.47 20.88
CA MET A 466 -12.70 53.22 20.75
C MET A 466 -13.15 53.82 22.10
N LYS A 467 -13.12 53.02 23.18
CA LYS A 467 -13.42 53.50 24.54
C LYS A 467 -12.46 54.61 24.97
N LEU A 468 -11.16 54.48 24.69
CA LEU A 468 -10.17 55.51 25.02
C LEU A 468 -10.40 56.81 24.25
N ARG A 469 -10.80 56.75 22.96
CA ARG A 469 -11.20 57.93 22.18
C ARG A 469 -12.36 58.67 22.83
N ILE A 470 -13.39 57.94 23.27
CA ILE A 470 -14.55 58.53 23.96
C ILE A 470 -14.14 59.11 25.33
N PHE A 471 -13.28 58.43 26.10
CA PHE A 471 -12.71 59.00 27.32
C PHE A 471 -11.94 60.29 27.05
N GLY A 472 -11.14 60.34 25.98
CA GLY A 472 -10.39 61.54 25.57
C GLY A 472 -11.31 62.71 25.22
N ALA A 473 -12.40 62.45 24.48
CA ALA A 473 -13.42 63.44 24.17
C ALA A 473 -14.08 64.02 25.44
N ILE A 474 -14.50 63.14 26.36
CA ILE A 474 -15.10 63.55 27.65
C ILE A 474 -14.11 64.35 28.50
N GLN A 475 -12.87 63.90 28.59
CA GLN A 475 -11.81 64.56 29.37
C GLN A 475 -11.48 65.95 28.81
N SER A 476 -11.41 66.08 27.48
CA SER A 476 -11.23 67.36 26.79
C SER A 476 -12.39 68.33 27.12
N LYS A 477 -13.63 67.83 27.10
CA LYS A 477 -14.81 68.62 27.47
C LYS A 477 -14.76 69.11 28.92
N ILE A 478 -14.42 68.22 29.86
CA ILE A 478 -14.24 68.55 31.27
C ILE A 478 -13.20 69.66 31.44
N HIS A 479 -12.03 69.52 30.81
CA HIS A 479 -10.96 70.53 30.89
C HIS A 479 -11.37 71.87 30.26
N SER A 480 -12.11 71.86 29.15
CA SER A 480 -12.62 73.08 28.54
C SER A 480 -13.52 73.86 29.51
N LYS A 481 -14.40 73.17 30.24
CA LYS A 481 -15.31 73.77 31.23
C LYS A 481 -14.58 74.23 32.49
N GLN A 482 -13.60 73.45 32.97
CA GLN A 482 -12.73 73.84 34.08
C GLN A 482 -11.96 75.14 33.79
N SER A 483 -11.42 75.29 32.57
CA SER A 483 -10.61 76.45 32.17
C SER A 483 -11.39 77.77 32.27
N VAL A 484 -12.67 77.75 31.90
CA VAL A 484 -13.56 78.92 31.97
C VAL A 484 -14.40 78.98 33.26
N LYS A 485 -14.14 78.08 34.23
CA LYS A 485 -14.86 77.96 35.51
C LYS A 485 -16.38 77.75 35.34
N GLU A 486 -16.78 77.02 34.30
CA GLU A 486 -18.17 76.67 34.03
C GLU A 486 -18.55 75.31 34.63
N LYS A 487 -19.86 75.09 34.78
CA LYS A 487 -20.43 73.81 35.19
C LYS A 487 -20.34 72.79 34.05
N TYR A 488 -20.09 71.54 34.40
CA TYR A 488 -20.14 70.40 33.48
C TYR A 488 -21.31 69.48 33.86
N GLU A 489 -22.20 69.23 32.89
CA GLU A 489 -23.44 68.46 33.09
C GLU A 489 -23.41 67.19 32.20
N PRO A 490 -22.85 66.06 32.68
CA PRO A 490 -22.65 64.89 31.85
C PRO A 490 -23.95 64.27 31.32
N GLY A 491 -25.09 64.47 32.01
CA GLY A 491 -26.40 64.02 31.54
C GLY A 491 -27.00 64.88 30.43
N ASN A 492 -26.60 66.15 30.33
CA ASN A 492 -27.06 67.10 29.29
C ASN A 492 -26.01 67.31 28.19
N THR A 493 -24.86 66.64 28.27
CA THR A 493 -23.77 66.75 27.29
C THR A 493 -23.78 65.55 26.34
N GLY A 494 -24.23 65.78 25.11
CA GLY A 494 -24.13 64.82 24.01
C GLY A 494 -22.77 64.87 23.32
N PHE A 495 -22.50 63.84 22.52
CA PHE A 495 -21.30 63.73 21.69
C PHE A 495 -21.44 64.56 20.40
N GLN A 496 -20.44 65.39 20.10
CA GLN A 496 -20.43 66.26 18.90
C GLN A 496 -19.23 65.96 18.01
N ALA A 497 -19.35 66.27 16.71
CA ALA A 497 -18.27 66.13 15.74
C ALA A 497 -16.93 66.75 16.19
N SER A 498 -16.98 67.93 16.83
CA SER A 498 -15.79 68.63 17.33
C SER A 498 -15.10 67.92 18.49
N ASP A 499 -15.81 67.11 19.28
CA ASP A 499 -15.22 66.39 20.41
C ASP A 499 -14.25 65.29 19.95
N PHE A 500 -14.36 64.87 18.68
CA PHE A 500 -13.51 63.86 18.02
C PHE A 500 -12.66 64.44 16.88
N GLY A 501 -12.70 65.76 16.66
CA GLY A 501 -11.91 66.43 15.63
C GLY A 501 -12.45 66.31 14.19
N TYR A 502 -13.76 66.05 14.02
CA TYR A 502 -14.40 66.08 12.71
C TYR A 502 -14.86 67.49 12.34
N ASP A 503 -14.60 67.90 11.10
CA ASP A 503 -14.99 69.22 10.57
C ASP A 503 -16.49 69.34 10.26
N SER A 504 -17.22 68.23 10.22
CA SER A 504 -18.66 68.21 9.94
C SER A 504 -19.39 67.08 10.65
N GLU A 505 -20.67 67.32 10.96
CA GLU A 505 -21.57 66.32 11.54
C GLU A 505 -21.79 65.12 10.60
N ALA A 506 -21.77 65.34 9.28
CA ALA A 506 -21.86 64.26 8.30
C ALA A 506 -20.65 63.33 8.37
N SER A 507 -19.44 63.89 8.53
CA SER A 507 -18.20 63.11 8.71
C SER A 507 -18.22 62.31 10.01
N PHE A 508 -18.71 62.91 11.10
CA PHE A 508 -18.88 62.21 12.37
C PHE A 508 -19.88 61.07 12.27
N LYS A 509 -21.05 61.28 11.65
CA LYS A 509 -22.08 60.23 11.49
C LYS A 509 -21.63 59.03 10.65
N ALA A 510 -20.65 59.23 9.78
CA ALA A 510 -20.02 58.16 9.00
C ALA A 510 -18.84 57.48 9.73
N SER A 511 -18.48 57.93 10.94
CA SER A 511 -17.29 57.50 11.64
C SER A 511 -17.53 56.26 12.51
N PRO A 512 -16.47 55.48 12.81
CA PRO A 512 -16.57 54.32 13.70
C PRO A 512 -16.94 54.72 15.14
N GLU A 513 -16.59 55.94 15.58
CA GLU A 513 -16.99 56.50 16.88
C GLU A 513 -18.51 56.67 16.97
N TYR A 514 -19.13 57.28 15.97
CA TYR A 514 -20.59 57.47 15.96
C TYR A 514 -21.32 56.12 15.87
N ALA A 515 -20.82 55.21 15.04
CA ALA A 515 -21.36 53.85 14.94
C ALA A 515 -21.31 53.13 16.29
N TYR A 516 -20.18 53.22 17.00
CA TYR A 516 -20.02 52.63 18.33
C TYR A 516 -20.94 53.28 19.37
N ILE A 517 -21.02 54.61 19.40
CA ILE A 517 -21.89 55.37 20.32
C ILE A 517 -23.36 54.98 20.13
N THR A 518 -23.82 54.94 18.88
CA THR A 518 -25.21 54.63 18.51
C THR A 518 -25.55 53.17 18.81
N SER A 519 -24.67 52.23 18.42
CA SER A 519 -24.88 50.79 18.66
C SER A 519 -24.96 50.47 20.16
N ASN A 520 -24.23 51.20 20.99
CA ASN A 520 -24.25 51.04 22.44
C ASN A 520 -25.30 51.89 23.15
N LYS A 521 -26.08 52.69 22.42
CA LYS A 521 -27.13 53.58 22.95
C LYS A 521 -26.60 54.55 24.01
N PHE A 522 -25.48 55.20 23.71
CA PHE A 522 -24.97 56.29 24.53
C PHE A 522 -25.55 57.62 24.03
N GLU A 523 -26.51 58.18 24.75
CA GLU A 523 -27.17 59.43 24.36
C GLU A 523 -26.39 60.65 24.88
N ASN A 524 -25.70 60.49 26.01
CA ASN A 524 -24.90 61.53 26.66
C ASN A 524 -23.64 60.95 27.32
N HIS A 525 -22.79 61.83 27.85
CA HIS A 525 -21.56 61.43 28.53
C HIS A 525 -21.83 60.59 29.79
N LYS A 526 -22.91 60.86 30.55
CA LYS A 526 -23.29 60.11 31.76
C LYS A 526 -23.56 58.63 31.43
N ASP A 527 -24.23 58.34 30.32
CA ASP A 527 -24.54 56.96 29.90
C ASP A 527 -23.27 56.15 29.67
N PHE A 528 -22.31 56.72 28.94
CA PHE A 528 -21.02 56.08 28.70
C PHE A 528 -20.27 55.85 30.01
N LEU A 529 -20.09 56.90 30.82
CA LEU A 529 -19.30 56.85 32.05
C LEU A 529 -19.86 55.85 33.06
N THR A 530 -21.18 55.81 33.22
CA THR A 530 -21.86 54.86 34.10
C THR A 530 -21.64 53.42 33.62
N LYS A 531 -21.74 53.15 32.31
CA LYS A 531 -21.39 51.83 31.76
C LYS A 531 -19.91 51.48 31.90
N GLN A 532 -19.02 52.48 31.97
CA GLN A 532 -17.61 52.25 32.25
C GLN A 532 -17.30 52.07 33.75
N GLY A 533 -18.33 52.07 34.62
CA GLY A 533 -18.19 51.85 36.06
C GLY A 533 -17.85 53.12 36.85
N ILE A 534 -17.99 54.31 36.26
CA ILE A 534 -17.78 55.58 36.96
C ILE A 534 -19.11 56.02 37.57
N SER A 535 -19.11 56.28 38.88
CA SER A 535 -20.29 56.80 39.58
C SER A 535 -20.52 58.27 39.23
N VAL A 536 -21.68 58.58 38.64
CA VAL A 536 -22.12 59.95 38.32
C VAL A 536 -23.29 60.32 39.23
N SER A 537 -22.98 60.76 40.45
CA SER A 537 -23.96 61.01 41.53
C SER A 537 -24.62 62.39 41.51
N ALA A 538 -24.07 63.34 40.75
CA ALA A 538 -24.60 64.69 40.59
C ALA A 538 -24.98 64.97 39.13
N ASP A 539 -25.97 65.83 38.93
CA ASP A 539 -26.41 66.26 37.58
C ASP A 539 -25.48 67.31 36.97
N SER A 540 -24.78 68.08 37.83
CA SER A 540 -23.79 69.08 37.44
C SER A 540 -22.57 69.04 38.37
N PHE A 541 -21.38 69.24 37.81
CA PHE A 541 -20.12 69.34 38.55
C PHE A 541 -19.48 70.70 38.32
N GLU A 542 -18.98 71.34 39.38
CA GLU A 542 -18.26 72.62 39.32
C GLU A 542 -17.13 72.68 40.36
N GLY A 543 -16.16 73.59 40.18
CA GLY A 543 -15.05 73.79 41.12
C GLY A 543 -14.32 72.49 41.51
N ASP A 544 -14.11 72.29 42.81
CA ASP A 544 -13.39 71.12 43.35
C ASP A 544 -14.10 69.78 43.07
N GLN A 545 -15.43 69.79 42.93
CA GLN A 545 -16.20 68.59 42.58
C GLN A 545 -15.91 68.17 41.13
N LEU A 546 -15.81 69.14 40.21
CA LEU A 546 -15.42 68.87 38.82
C LEU A 546 -13.95 68.40 38.73
N ALA A 547 -13.06 68.93 39.57
CA ALA A 547 -11.68 68.45 39.64
C ALA A 547 -11.60 66.99 40.11
N SER A 548 -12.33 66.64 41.18
CA SER A 548 -12.37 65.27 41.71
C SER A 548 -13.02 64.29 40.73
N PHE A 549 -14.09 64.71 40.05
CA PHE A 549 -14.74 63.93 38.99
C PHE A 549 -13.80 63.71 37.80
N SER A 550 -13.09 64.75 37.35
CA SER A 550 -12.06 64.67 36.31
C SER A 550 -10.98 63.65 36.66
N THR A 551 -10.52 63.59 37.91
CA THR A 551 -9.55 62.59 38.35
C THR A 551 -10.11 61.16 38.23
N SER A 552 -11.37 60.95 38.62
CA SER A 552 -12.02 59.63 38.49
C SER A 552 -12.15 59.17 37.03
N VAL A 553 -12.49 60.08 36.12
CA VAL A 553 -12.53 59.79 34.67
C VAL A 553 -11.13 59.49 34.14
N SER A 554 -10.12 60.27 34.56
CA SER A 554 -8.72 60.05 34.18
C SER A 554 -8.18 58.71 34.66
N ASP A 555 -8.45 58.32 35.91
CA ASP A 555 -7.95 57.08 36.49
C ASP A 555 -8.57 55.86 35.80
N GLN A 556 -9.87 55.90 35.47
CA GLN A 556 -10.49 54.82 34.69
C GLN A 556 -9.92 54.75 33.27
N SER A 557 -9.63 55.88 32.64
CA SER A 557 -8.97 55.93 31.32
C SER A 557 -7.56 55.33 31.36
N LYS A 558 -6.76 55.62 32.39
CA LYS A 558 -5.43 55.02 32.57
C LYS A 558 -5.49 53.49 32.65
N VAL A 559 -6.40 52.93 33.45
CA VAL A 559 -6.58 51.47 33.54
C VAL A 559 -6.90 50.86 32.17
N LYS A 560 -7.73 51.52 31.35
CA LYS A 560 -8.01 51.06 29.98
C LYS A 560 -6.78 51.19 29.08
N ASN A 561 -5.99 52.25 29.22
CA ASN A 561 -4.76 52.46 28.46
C ASN A 561 -3.69 51.40 28.79
N ASP A 562 -3.53 51.05 30.06
CA ASP A 562 -2.63 49.97 30.48
C ASP A 562 -3.08 48.62 29.89
N THR A 563 -4.39 48.37 29.86
CA THR A 563 -4.96 47.18 29.20
C THR A 563 -4.68 47.18 27.69
N VAL A 564 -4.75 48.33 27.02
CA VAL A 564 -4.38 48.47 25.60
C VAL A 564 -2.91 48.14 25.36
N GLN A 565 -2.00 48.61 26.22
CA GLN A 565 -0.57 48.31 26.10
C GLN A 565 -0.29 46.81 26.27
N LEU A 566 -0.91 46.17 27.27
CA LEU A 566 -0.80 44.73 27.48
C LEU A 566 -1.32 43.95 26.25
N LYS A 567 -2.53 44.25 25.77
CA LYS A 567 -3.11 43.57 24.61
C LYS A 567 -2.35 43.85 23.31
N THR A 568 -1.75 45.03 23.15
CA THR A 568 -0.88 45.33 22.01
C THR A 568 0.36 44.44 22.02
N THR A 569 0.94 44.22 23.20
CA THR A 569 2.10 43.34 23.38
C THR A 569 1.72 41.89 23.07
N GLU A 570 0.60 41.41 23.64
CA GLU A 570 0.05 40.08 23.33
C GLU A 570 -0.24 39.89 21.83
N LEU A 571 -0.80 40.92 21.17
CA LEU A 571 -1.07 40.89 19.73
C LEU A 571 0.21 40.81 18.89
N SER A 572 1.24 41.57 19.27
CA SER A 572 2.56 41.53 18.62
C SER A 572 3.20 40.16 18.75
N ASP A 573 3.21 39.59 19.96
CA ASP A 573 3.75 38.26 20.23
C ASP A 573 2.98 37.17 19.47
N MET A 574 1.64 37.23 19.46
CA MET A 574 0.81 36.29 18.72
C MET A 574 1.03 36.39 17.21
N SER A 575 1.19 37.60 16.68
CA SER A 575 1.48 37.83 15.25
C SER A 575 2.85 37.27 14.86
N SER A 576 3.86 37.45 15.72
CA SER A 576 5.19 36.87 15.54
C SER A 576 5.12 35.34 15.52
N GLN A 577 4.45 34.72 16.51
CA GLN A 577 4.29 33.27 16.58
C GLN A 577 3.51 32.70 15.38
N TYR A 578 2.46 33.40 14.94
CA TYR A 578 1.72 33.04 13.73
C TYR A 578 2.66 32.97 12.51
N ASN A 579 3.45 34.04 12.27
CA ASN A 579 4.39 34.10 11.15
C ASN A 579 5.45 32.99 11.20
N VAL A 580 6.00 32.71 12.39
CA VAL A 580 6.95 31.59 12.58
C VAL A 580 6.30 30.24 12.24
N THR A 581 5.01 30.06 12.55
CA THR A 581 4.28 28.82 12.21
C THR A 581 4.12 28.67 10.71
N VAL A 582 3.74 29.75 10.03
CA VAL A 582 3.60 29.78 8.57
C VAL A 582 4.94 29.48 7.91
N GLU A 583 6.03 30.07 8.40
CA GLU A 583 7.38 29.79 7.90
C GLU A 583 7.78 28.32 8.14
N ALA A 584 7.50 27.78 9.32
CA ALA A 584 7.77 26.38 9.65
C ALA A 584 6.98 25.42 8.73
N MET A 585 5.70 25.70 8.47
CA MET A 585 4.88 24.94 7.52
C MET A 585 5.46 24.99 6.11
N ASN A 586 5.83 26.19 5.61
CA ASN A 586 6.41 26.34 4.28
C ASN A 586 7.74 25.59 4.16
N LYS A 587 8.62 25.70 5.16
CA LYS A 587 9.88 24.95 5.22
C LYS A 587 9.65 23.45 5.27
N PHE A 588 8.64 23.00 6.01
CA PHE A 588 8.28 21.59 6.10
C PHE A 588 7.83 21.04 4.74
N VAL A 589 6.89 21.72 4.07
CA VAL A 589 6.41 21.35 2.73
C VAL A 589 7.54 21.37 1.70
N GLN A 590 8.40 22.39 1.71
CA GLN A 590 9.56 22.46 0.82
C GLN A 590 10.57 21.34 1.07
N LYS A 591 10.90 21.07 2.33
CA LYS A 591 11.84 20.00 2.70
C LYS A 591 11.26 18.63 2.36
N TYR A 592 9.96 18.44 2.55
CA TYR A 592 9.26 17.23 2.16
C TYR A 592 9.33 17.00 0.64
N HIS A 593 9.01 18.03 -0.14
CA HIS A 593 9.13 17.98 -1.60
C HIS A 593 10.57 17.72 -2.07
N SER A 594 11.56 18.34 -1.43
CA SER A 594 12.99 18.15 -1.72
C SER A 594 13.48 16.75 -1.38
N ILE A 595 13.10 16.20 -0.23
CA ILE A 595 13.50 14.85 0.20
C ILE A 595 12.85 13.79 -0.71
N LEU A 596 11.57 13.96 -1.06
CA LEU A 596 10.91 13.07 -2.01
C LEU A 596 11.59 13.12 -3.39
N GLN A 597 11.97 14.30 -3.88
CA GLN A 597 12.73 14.43 -5.12
C GLN A 597 14.14 13.81 -5.05
N GLU A 598 14.85 13.94 -3.92
CA GLU A 598 16.16 13.31 -3.74
C GLU A 598 16.06 11.78 -3.68
N ILE A 599 15.07 11.24 -2.97
CA ILE A 599 14.81 9.79 -2.91
C ILE A 599 14.45 9.25 -4.30
N LEU A 600 13.58 9.95 -5.04
CA LEU A 600 13.20 9.59 -6.41
C LEU A 600 14.34 9.72 -7.43
N ARG A 601 15.40 10.47 -7.12
CA ARG A 601 16.63 10.55 -7.95
C ARG A 601 17.70 9.53 -7.54
N ALA A 602 17.61 9.02 -6.32
CA ALA A 602 18.55 8.05 -5.76
C ALA A 602 18.10 6.59 -5.99
N LEU A 603 16.83 6.39 -6.32
CA LEU A 603 16.26 5.20 -6.97
C LEU A 603 16.45 5.34 -8.48
#